data_AF-A0A7V4XQ38-F1
#
_entry.id   AF-A0A7V4XQ38-F1
#
_cell.length_a   1.000
_cell.length_b   1.000
_cell.length_c   1.000
_cell.angle_alpha   90.00
_cell.angle_beta   90.00
_cell.angle_gamma   90.00
#
_symmetry.space_group_name_H-M   'P 1'
#
loop_
_entity.id
_entity.type
_entity.pdbx_description
1 polymer ?
#
loop_
_entity_poly.entity_id
_entity_poly.type
_entity_poly.pdbx_seq_one_letter_code
_entity_poly.pdbx_strand_id
1 'polypeptide(L)'
;MLEETSRQDLKERLALIETMMAEGRQTTQRWGWSFLLWGVAYYIAIAWTDAPHGKWAWPITMGAAVLLSFIIASRSGGDKSRTTMSRAVGSIWLAFGMTAFLLFVSLGISGRLTDLRVFIAVVAAMLGMANGASGYLLGWRVQMGCAVIWWITAVSACFLSVSRAGIIFLIAIFFCQIVFGVYGMLEQHRTRIRRKAIHA
;
A
#
# COMPACT_ATOMS: atom_id res chain seq x y z
N MET A 1 13.47 43.90 9.23
CA MET A 1 14.10 43.45 7.97
C MET A 1 14.71 42.05 8.04
N LEU A 2 15.83 41.78 8.75
CA LEU A 2 16.44 40.43 8.79
C LEU A 2 15.49 39.32 9.30
N GLU A 3 14.69 39.62 10.34
CA GLU A 3 13.70 38.67 10.87
C GLU A 3 12.51 38.42 9.93
N GLU A 4 12.11 39.43 9.14
CA GLU A 4 11.03 39.29 8.17
C GLU A 4 11.47 38.44 6.97
N THR A 5 12.68 38.66 6.47
CA THR A 5 13.28 37.84 5.41
C THR A 5 13.42 36.38 5.85
N SER A 6 13.85 36.12 7.08
CA SER A 6 13.94 34.76 7.63
C SER A 6 12.56 34.09 7.78
N ARG A 7 11.55 34.84 8.25
CA ARG A 7 10.18 34.33 8.37
C ARG A 7 9.55 34.02 7.01
N GLN A 8 9.83 34.84 6.00
CA GLN A 8 9.33 34.63 4.65
C GLN A 8 9.98 33.41 3.98
N ASP A 9 11.30 33.26 4.08
CA ASP A 9 12.03 32.07 3.60
C ASP A 9 11.50 30.79 4.28
N LEU A 10 11.24 30.81 5.59
CA LEU A 10 10.66 29.66 6.29
C LEU A 10 9.26 29.31 5.75
N LYS A 11 8.41 30.31 5.50
CA LYS A 11 7.08 30.10 4.92
C LYS A 11 7.15 29.52 3.51
N GLU A 12 8.07 30.01 2.68
CA GLU A 12 8.26 29.52 1.30
C GLU A 12 8.74 28.06 1.31
N ARG A 13 9.68 27.69 2.18
CA ARG A 13 10.12 26.31 2.35
C ARG A 13 9.01 25.39 2.85
N LEU A 14 8.21 25.84 3.81
CA LEU A 14 7.06 25.08 4.30
C LEU A 14 6.02 24.87 3.20
N ALA A 15 5.69 25.92 2.43
CA ALA A 15 4.76 25.85 1.31
C ALA A 15 5.25 24.88 0.22
N LEU A 16 6.56 24.84 -0.04
CA LEU A 16 7.17 23.88 -0.96
C LEU A 16 7.00 22.44 -0.44
N ILE A 17 7.29 22.18 0.84
CA ILE A 17 7.13 20.84 1.45
C ILE A 17 5.66 20.41 1.40
N GLU A 18 4.73 21.29 1.72
CA GLU A 18 3.29 21.01 1.66
C GLU A 18 2.84 20.65 0.24
N THR A 19 3.33 21.38 -0.76
CA THR A 19 3.07 21.08 -2.17
C THR A 19 3.62 19.71 -2.55
N MET A 20 4.87 19.41 -2.16
CA MET A 20 5.48 18.09 -2.40
C MET A 20 4.73 16.95 -1.71
N MET A 21 4.23 17.16 -0.48
CA MET A 21 3.38 16.19 0.23
C MET A 21 2.06 15.97 -0.50
N ALA A 22 1.39 17.05 -0.95
CA ALA A 22 0.13 16.97 -1.68
C ALA A 22 0.29 16.21 -3.02
N GLU A 23 1.38 16.46 -3.76
CA GLU A 23 1.70 15.72 -4.98
C GLU A 23 2.04 14.24 -4.71
N GLY A 24 2.71 13.97 -3.59
CA GLY A 24 2.94 12.61 -3.11
C GLY A 24 1.63 11.87 -2.86
N ARG A 25 0.65 12.51 -2.19
CA ARG A 25 -0.70 11.93 -1.98
C ARG A 25 -1.42 11.67 -3.29
N GLN A 26 -1.41 12.61 -4.23
CA GLN A 26 -2.01 12.42 -5.57
C GLN A 26 -1.37 11.25 -6.32
N THR A 27 -0.05 11.07 -6.16
CA THR A 27 0.65 9.93 -6.75
C THR A 27 0.19 8.63 -6.11
N THR A 28 0.12 8.54 -4.78
CA THR A 28 -0.40 7.33 -4.10
C THR A 28 -1.85 7.02 -4.49
N GLN A 29 -2.70 8.05 -4.62
CA GLN A 29 -4.08 7.91 -5.12
C GLN A 29 -4.13 7.34 -6.54
N ARG A 30 -3.22 7.76 -7.42
CA ARG A 30 -3.06 7.18 -8.77
C ARG A 30 -2.68 5.70 -8.74
N TRP A 31 -2.04 5.24 -7.68
CA TRP A 31 -1.73 3.83 -7.46
C TRP A 31 -2.83 3.08 -6.68
N GLY A 32 -3.97 3.71 -6.39
CA GLY A 32 -5.10 3.08 -5.69
C GLY A 32 -5.61 1.79 -6.34
N TRP A 33 -5.52 1.69 -7.67
CA TRP A 33 -5.85 0.46 -8.41
C TRP A 33 -4.96 -0.72 -8.01
N SER A 34 -3.70 -0.48 -7.63
CA SER A 34 -2.78 -1.52 -7.20
C SER A 34 -3.21 -2.09 -5.85
N PHE A 35 -3.53 -1.23 -4.87
CA PHE A 35 -4.10 -1.67 -3.59
C PHE A 35 -5.36 -2.53 -3.81
N LEU A 36 -6.27 -2.08 -4.69
CA LEU A 36 -7.46 -2.84 -5.03
C LEU A 36 -7.13 -4.21 -5.66
N LEU A 37 -6.24 -4.24 -6.66
CA LEU A 37 -5.80 -5.46 -7.33
C LEU A 37 -5.23 -6.47 -6.33
N TRP A 38 -4.31 -6.03 -5.47
CA TRP A 38 -3.69 -6.88 -4.47
C TRP A 38 -4.70 -7.37 -3.44
N GLY A 39 -5.62 -6.51 -2.98
CA GLY A 39 -6.70 -6.91 -2.07
C GLY A 39 -7.57 -8.01 -2.66
N VAL A 40 -8.01 -7.86 -3.91
CA VAL A 40 -8.81 -8.87 -4.62
C VAL A 40 -8.02 -10.16 -4.82
N ALA A 41 -6.73 -10.07 -5.19
CA ALA A 41 -5.88 -11.23 -5.37
C ALA A 41 -5.76 -12.06 -4.07
N TYR A 42 -5.63 -11.42 -2.91
CA TYR A 42 -5.61 -12.11 -1.61
C TYR A 42 -6.93 -12.85 -1.33
N TYR A 43 -8.08 -12.23 -1.60
CA TYR A 43 -9.38 -12.89 -1.43
C TYR A 43 -9.52 -14.13 -2.32
N ILE A 44 -9.13 -14.02 -3.59
CA ILE A 44 -9.16 -15.14 -4.54
C ILE A 44 -8.22 -16.25 -4.07
N ALA A 45 -7.00 -15.91 -3.63
CA ALA A 45 -6.02 -16.89 -3.15
C ALA A 45 -6.53 -17.66 -1.93
N ILE A 46 -7.12 -16.96 -0.96
CA ILE A 46 -7.68 -17.56 0.25
C ILE A 46 -8.86 -18.47 -0.12
N ALA A 47 -9.82 -17.98 -0.92
CA ALA A 47 -10.97 -18.78 -1.33
C ALA A 47 -10.59 -20.03 -2.15
N TRP A 48 -9.54 -19.93 -2.99
CA TRP A 48 -9.05 -21.07 -3.78
C TRP A 48 -8.20 -22.05 -2.95
N THR A 49 -7.68 -21.66 -1.79
CA THR A 49 -6.87 -22.54 -0.94
C THR A 49 -7.66 -23.79 -0.50
N ASP A 50 -8.97 -23.66 -0.28
CA ASP A 50 -9.86 -24.76 0.15
C ASP A 50 -10.44 -25.57 -1.02
N ALA A 51 -10.17 -25.18 -2.27
CA ALA A 51 -10.67 -25.84 -3.47
C ALA A 51 -9.66 -26.84 -4.06
N PRO A 52 -10.07 -27.71 -5.01
CA PRO A 52 -9.16 -28.63 -5.67
C PRO A 52 -7.93 -27.90 -6.25
N HIS A 53 -6.74 -28.47 -6.03
CA HIS A 53 -5.45 -27.88 -6.39
C HIS A 53 -5.06 -26.59 -5.64
N GLY A 54 -5.63 -26.32 -4.46
CA GLY A 54 -5.36 -25.12 -3.64
C GLY A 54 -3.88 -24.83 -3.34
N LYS A 55 -2.98 -25.83 -3.43
CA LYS A 55 -1.51 -25.63 -3.35
C LYS A 55 -0.95 -24.64 -4.39
N TRP A 56 -1.65 -24.47 -5.52
CA TRP A 56 -1.26 -23.53 -6.58
C TRP A 56 -1.91 -22.15 -6.46
N ALA A 57 -2.88 -21.99 -5.56
CA ALA A 57 -3.63 -20.74 -5.42
C ALA A 57 -2.71 -19.55 -5.17
N TRP A 58 -1.79 -19.66 -4.21
CA TRP A 58 -0.88 -18.59 -3.84
C TRP A 58 0.17 -18.26 -4.92
N PRO A 59 0.93 -19.23 -5.48
CA PRO A 59 1.89 -18.91 -6.55
C PRO A 59 1.24 -18.29 -7.80
N ILE A 60 0.08 -18.80 -8.23
CA ILE A 60 -0.59 -18.31 -9.44
C ILE A 60 -1.15 -16.91 -9.22
N THR A 61 -1.87 -16.67 -8.12
CA THR A 61 -2.47 -15.36 -7.83
C THR A 61 -1.41 -14.29 -7.60
N MET A 62 -0.33 -14.60 -6.86
CA MET A 62 0.79 -13.68 -6.64
C MET A 62 1.53 -13.39 -7.95
N GLY A 63 1.84 -14.40 -8.75
CA GLY A 63 2.48 -14.23 -10.05
C GLY A 63 1.66 -13.37 -11.01
N ALA A 64 0.35 -13.62 -11.09
CA ALA A 64 -0.57 -12.83 -11.89
C ALA A 64 -0.68 -11.37 -11.38
N ALA A 65 -0.76 -11.16 -10.07
CA ALA A 65 -0.84 -9.82 -9.48
C ALA A 65 0.43 -9.00 -9.73
N VAL A 66 1.61 -9.60 -9.59
CA VAL A 66 2.90 -8.96 -9.93
C VAL A 66 2.96 -8.61 -11.41
N LEU A 67 2.62 -9.57 -12.29
CA LEU A 67 2.67 -9.38 -13.73
C LEU A 67 1.72 -8.26 -14.19
N LEU A 68 0.47 -8.29 -13.71
CA LEU A 68 -0.51 -7.23 -13.99
C LEU A 68 -0.05 -5.88 -13.45
N SER A 69 0.51 -5.85 -12.23
CA SER A 69 1.04 -4.62 -11.65
C SER A 69 2.16 -4.04 -12.51
N PHE A 70 3.07 -4.88 -12.99
CA PHE A 70 4.18 -4.48 -13.84
C PHE A 70 3.71 -3.95 -15.21
N ILE A 71 2.78 -4.66 -15.86
CA ILE A 71 2.21 -4.26 -17.16
C ILE A 71 1.46 -2.92 -17.05
N ILE A 72 0.64 -2.74 -16.02
CA ILE A 72 -0.12 -1.49 -15.84
C ILE A 72 0.82 -0.34 -15.46
N ALA A 73 1.83 -0.59 -14.63
CA ALA A 73 2.83 0.38 -14.24
C ALA A 73 3.66 0.87 -15.44
N SER A 74 4.14 -0.05 -16.29
CA SER A 74 4.94 0.30 -17.48
C SER A 74 4.14 1.11 -18.49
N ARG A 75 2.84 0.83 -18.65
CA ARG A 75 1.94 1.58 -19.53
C ARG A 75 1.48 2.91 -18.95
N SER A 76 1.59 3.11 -17.65
CA SER A 76 1.21 4.35 -16.96
C SER A 76 2.34 5.40 -16.96
N GLY A 77 3.49 5.11 -17.57
CA GLY A 77 4.72 5.91 -17.58
C GLY A 77 4.71 7.26 -18.33
N GLY A 78 3.57 7.96 -18.38
CA GLY A 78 3.48 9.32 -18.91
C GLY A 78 3.73 10.40 -17.83
N ASP A 79 4.98 10.88 -17.80
CA ASP A 79 5.38 12.30 -17.82
C ASP A 79 4.92 13.27 -16.71
N LYS A 80 5.40 13.11 -15.47
CA LYS A 80 5.53 14.22 -14.49
C LYS A 80 6.77 14.04 -13.63
N SER A 81 7.46 15.14 -13.33
CA SER A 81 8.61 15.14 -12.42
C SER A 81 8.20 14.48 -11.10
N ARG A 82 8.83 13.35 -10.77
CA ARG A 82 8.58 12.66 -9.51
C ARG A 82 9.22 13.48 -8.39
N THR A 83 8.39 14.06 -7.52
CA THR A 83 8.89 14.72 -6.31
C THR A 83 9.68 13.76 -5.44
N THR A 84 10.60 14.30 -4.62
CA THR A 84 11.35 13.52 -3.63
C THR A 84 10.42 12.68 -2.74
N MET A 85 9.28 13.24 -2.33
CA MET A 85 8.26 12.52 -1.54
C MET A 85 7.66 11.34 -2.29
N SER A 86 7.28 11.52 -3.56
CA SER A 86 6.73 10.42 -4.38
C SER A 86 7.74 9.28 -4.62
N ARG A 87 9.02 9.63 -4.79
CA ARG A 87 10.11 8.65 -4.94
C ARG A 87 10.33 7.88 -3.65
N ALA A 88 10.34 8.57 -2.51
CA ALA A 88 10.52 7.98 -1.21
C ALA A 88 9.38 7.00 -0.85
N VAL A 89 8.11 7.38 -1.12
CA VAL A 89 6.98 6.44 -0.99
C VAL A 89 7.16 5.24 -1.91
N GLY A 90 7.50 5.47 -3.19
CA GLY A 90 7.77 4.39 -4.14
C GLY A 90 8.86 3.42 -3.67
N SER A 91 9.96 3.94 -3.10
CA SER A 91 11.03 3.09 -2.55
C SER A 91 10.61 2.30 -1.32
N ILE A 92 9.74 2.83 -0.46
CA ILE A 92 9.19 2.10 0.70
C ILE A 92 8.42 0.86 0.21
N TRP A 93 7.54 1.04 -0.78
CA TRP A 93 6.75 -0.05 -1.34
C TRP A 93 7.58 -1.06 -2.12
N LEU A 94 8.61 -0.59 -2.85
CA LEU A 94 9.55 -1.47 -3.55
C LEU A 94 10.39 -2.29 -2.56
N ALA A 95 10.89 -1.67 -1.50
CA ALA A 95 11.61 -2.37 -0.43
C ALA A 95 10.72 -3.41 0.26
N PHE A 96 9.48 -3.04 0.62
CA PHE A 96 8.48 -3.98 1.14
C PHE A 96 8.31 -5.18 0.21
N GLY A 97 8.10 -4.94 -1.09
CA GLY A 97 7.92 -5.99 -2.08
C GLY A 97 9.13 -6.93 -2.20
N MET A 98 10.35 -6.38 -2.24
CA MET A 98 11.58 -7.16 -2.26
C MET A 98 11.75 -8.01 -0.99
N THR A 99 11.54 -7.42 0.18
CA THR A 99 11.64 -8.15 1.45
C THR A 99 10.60 -9.25 1.55
N ALA A 100 9.35 -8.97 1.17
CA ALA A 100 8.28 -9.96 1.20
C ALA A 100 8.59 -11.12 0.25
N PHE A 101 9.03 -10.82 -0.97
CA PHE A 101 9.40 -11.84 -1.96
C PHE A 101 10.53 -12.73 -1.44
N LEU A 102 11.65 -12.15 -1.01
CA LEU A 102 12.79 -12.91 -0.50
C LEU A 102 12.40 -13.76 0.71
N LEU A 103 11.70 -13.18 1.67
CA LEU A 103 11.31 -13.87 2.90
C LEU A 103 10.36 -15.04 2.63
N PHE A 104 9.27 -14.81 1.89
CA PHE A 104 8.26 -15.87 1.69
C PHE A 104 8.73 -16.96 0.73
N VAL A 105 9.56 -16.64 -0.27
CA VAL A 105 10.19 -17.66 -1.12
C VAL A 105 11.14 -18.52 -0.29
N SER A 106 12.00 -17.91 0.54
CA SER A 106 12.90 -18.66 1.42
C SER A 106 12.16 -19.51 2.45
N LEU A 107 11.08 -18.98 3.07
CA LEU A 107 10.25 -19.74 4.01
C LEU A 107 9.50 -20.89 3.32
N GLY A 108 9.07 -20.70 2.08
CA GLY A 108 8.46 -21.74 1.26
C GLY A 108 9.44 -22.86 0.91
N ILE A 109 10.62 -22.53 0.37
CA ILE A 109 11.65 -23.52 0.01
C ILE A 109 12.18 -24.28 1.23
N SER A 110 12.37 -23.59 2.35
CA SER A 110 12.83 -24.22 3.60
C SER A 110 11.76 -25.03 4.32
N GLY A 111 10.51 -25.02 3.84
CA GLY A 111 9.38 -25.70 4.50
C GLY A 111 9.01 -25.10 5.86
N ARG A 112 9.48 -23.88 6.18
CA ARG A 112 9.25 -23.21 7.47
C ARG A 112 7.99 -22.35 7.49
N LEU A 113 7.30 -22.22 6.37
CA LEU A 113 5.99 -21.56 6.30
C LEU A 113 4.88 -22.52 6.75
N THR A 114 4.89 -22.90 8.02
CA THR A 114 3.98 -23.92 8.57
C THR A 114 2.79 -23.35 9.33
N ASP A 115 2.93 -22.17 9.94
CA ASP A 115 1.86 -21.54 10.73
C ASP A 115 1.31 -20.29 10.02
N LEU A 116 0.02 -20.36 9.65
CA LEU A 116 -0.71 -19.25 9.03
C LEU A 116 -0.72 -17.98 9.89
N ARG A 117 -0.70 -18.11 11.23
CA ARG A 117 -0.68 -16.95 12.14
C ARG A 117 0.62 -16.18 12.02
N VAL A 118 1.74 -16.88 11.89
CA VAL A 118 3.06 -16.25 11.71
C VAL A 118 3.10 -15.54 10.37
N PHE A 119 2.58 -16.16 9.31
CA PHE A 119 2.43 -15.51 8.01
C PHE A 119 1.61 -14.21 8.11
N ILE A 120 0.41 -14.28 8.70
CA ILE A 120 -0.47 -13.11 8.88
C ILE A 120 0.23 -12.03 9.70
N ALA A 121 0.87 -12.39 10.82
CA ALA A 121 1.55 -11.44 11.70
C ALA A 121 2.67 -10.68 10.97
N VAL A 122 3.51 -11.41 10.23
CA VAL A 122 4.64 -10.84 9.48
C VAL A 122 4.14 -9.96 8.33
N VAL A 123 3.23 -10.46 7.49
CA VAL A 123 2.68 -9.67 6.37
C VAL A 123 1.98 -8.41 6.88
N ALA A 124 1.16 -8.53 7.92
CA ALA A 124 0.45 -7.41 8.50
C ALA A 124 1.40 -6.38 9.12
N ALA A 125 2.45 -6.81 9.82
CA ALA A 125 3.46 -5.90 10.37
C ALA A 125 4.20 -5.13 9.25
N MET A 126 4.57 -5.82 8.18
CA MET A 126 5.24 -5.22 7.02
C MET A 126 4.33 -4.24 6.27
N LEU A 127 3.06 -4.59 6.04
CA LEU A 127 2.07 -3.71 5.44
C LEU A 127 1.76 -2.50 6.33
N GLY A 128 1.71 -2.70 7.65
CA GLY A 128 1.59 -1.64 8.64
C GLY A 128 2.75 -0.65 8.55
N MET A 129 3.98 -1.15 8.48
CA MET A 129 5.17 -0.32 8.32
C MET A 129 5.17 0.46 7.00
N ALA A 130 4.87 -0.18 5.88
CA ALA A 130 4.83 0.49 4.57
C ALA A 130 3.77 1.62 4.53
N ASN A 131 2.58 1.35 5.08
CA ASN A 131 1.52 2.36 5.18
C ASN A 131 1.84 3.45 6.20
N GLY A 132 2.44 3.10 7.34
CA GLY A 132 2.80 4.05 8.40
C GLY A 132 3.87 5.01 7.94
N ALA A 133 4.95 4.49 7.35
CA ALA A 133 6.03 5.31 6.80
C ALA A 133 5.52 6.23 5.67
N SER A 134 4.70 5.70 4.76
CA SER A 134 4.06 6.50 3.70
C SER A 134 3.13 7.57 4.27
N GLY A 135 2.29 7.21 5.24
CA GLY A 135 1.34 8.12 5.89
C GLY A 135 2.03 9.23 6.66
N TYR A 136 3.13 8.94 7.35
CA TYR A 136 3.94 9.93 8.06
C TYR A 136 4.60 10.90 7.09
N LEU A 137 5.28 10.37 6.07
CA LEU A 137 5.99 11.17 5.06
C LEU A 137 5.07 12.11 4.28
N LEU A 138 3.85 11.64 3.98
CA LEU A 138 2.86 12.42 3.25
C LEU A 138 1.96 13.28 4.17
N GLY A 139 2.06 13.15 5.49
CA GLY A 139 1.10 13.73 6.44
C GLY A 139 -0.35 13.26 6.21
N TRP A 140 -0.53 12.04 5.69
CA TRP A 140 -1.84 11.54 5.25
C TRP A 140 -2.48 10.61 6.29
N ARG A 141 -3.42 11.17 7.05
CA ARG A 141 -4.13 10.48 8.15
C ARG A 141 -4.86 9.20 7.72
N VAL A 142 -5.44 9.17 6.51
CA VAL A 142 -6.16 7.98 6.01
C VAL A 142 -5.21 6.79 5.83
N GLN A 143 -4.03 7.03 5.26
CA GLN A 143 -3.02 5.98 5.08
C GLN A 143 -2.42 5.54 6.41
N MET A 144 -2.26 6.47 7.36
CA MET A 144 -1.89 6.14 8.74
C MET A 144 -2.95 5.27 9.44
N GLY A 145 -4.25 5.54 9.21
CA GLY A 145 -5.33 4.69 9.70
C GLY A 145 -5.21 3.24 9.21
N CYS A 146 -4.85 3.06 7.94
CA CYS A 146 -4.58 1.72 7.38
C CYS A 146 -3.39 1.04 8.08
N ALA A 147 -2.34 1.80 8.41
CA ALA A 147 -1.17 1.30 9.15
C ALA A 147 -1.57 0.75 10.53
N VAL A 148 -2.39 1.50 11.27
CA VAL A 148 -2.88 1.10 12.59
C VAL A 148 -3.71 -0.19 12.51
N ILE A 149 -4.63 -0.30 11.54
CA ILE A 149 -5.41 -1.52 11.33
C ILE A 149 -4.49 -2.72 11.04
N TRP A 150 -3.45 -2.53 10.23
CA TRP A 150 -2.46 -3.57 9.95
C TRP A 150 -1.65 -3.98 11.18
N TRP A 151 -1.20 -3.03 12.00
CA TRP A 151 -0.50 -3.37 13.25
C TRP A 151 -1.41 -4.06 14.27
N ILE A 152 -2.67 -3.64 14.40
CA ILE A 152 -3.65 -4.33 15.24
C ILE A 152 -3.84 -5.77 14.74
N THR A 153 -3.92 -5.96 13.44
CA THR A 153 -4.03 -7.29 12.81
C THR A 153 -2.81 -8.15 13.13
N ALA A 154 -1.60 -7.57 13.03
CA ALA A 154 -0.35 -8.27 13.35
C ALA A 154 -0.30 -8.73 14.80
N VAL A 155 -0.62 -7.84 15.74
CA VAL A 155 -0.68 -8.14 17.18
C VAL A 155 -1.74 -9.21 17.45
N SER A 156 -2.92 -9.07 16.86
CA SER A 156 -4.04 -10.01 17.05
C SER A 156 -3.68 -11.42 16.56
N ALA A 157 -2.96 -11.53 15.45
CA ALA A 157 -2.54 -12.81 14.89
C ALA A 157 -1.60 -13.59 15.83
N CYS A 158 -0.83 -12.91 16.68
CA CYS A 158 0.05 -13.55 17.66
C CYS A 158 -0.70 -14.27 18.79
N PHE A 159 -1.93 -13.84 19.11
CA PHE A 159 -2.67 -14.34 20.29
C PHE A 159 -3.95 -15.12 19.96
N LEU A 160 -4.48 -14.97 18.74
CA LEU A 160 -5.75 -15.57 18.36
C LEU A 160 -5.60 -16.97 17.74
N SER A 161 -6.71 -17.70 17.71
CA SER A 161 -6.82 -18.94 16.95
C SER A 161 -6.70 -18.67 15.45
N VAL A 162 -6.30 -19.69 14.69
CA VAL A 162 -6.09 -19.61 13.23
C VAL A 162 -7.31 -19.05 12.51
N SER A 163 -8.52 -19.53 12.84
CA SER A 163 -9.76 -19.06 12.22
C SER A 163 -10.05 -17.58 12.51
N ARG A 164 -9.84 -17.13 13.75
CA ARG A 164 -10.06 -15.73 14.15
C ARG A 164 -9.01 -14.81 13.52
N ALA A 165 -7.75 -15.24 13.50
CA ALA A 165 -6.67 -14.50 12.82
C ALA A 165 -6.96 -14.35 11.32
N GLY A 166 -7.42 -15.42 10.66
CA GLY A 166 -7.83 -15.39 9.25
C GLY A 166 -8.98 -14.40 8.99
N ILE A 167 -10.03 -14.41 9.83
CA ILE A 167 -11.15 -13.46 9.71
C ILE A 167 -10.68 -12.01 9.87
N ILE A 168 -9.87 -11.71 10.89
CA ILE A 168 -9.35 -10.35 11.10
C ILE A 168 -8.47 -9.92 9.93
N PHE A 169 -7.65 -10.83 9.39
CA PHE A 169 -6.83 -10.56 8.21
C PHE A 169 -7.69 -10.22 6.98
N LEU A 170 -8.76 -10.96 6.73
CA LEU A 170 -9.71 -10.64 5.64
C LEU A 170 -10.36 -9.26 5.83
N ILE A 171 -10.80 -8.95 7.06
CA ILE A 171 -11.35 -7.63 7.39
C ILE A 171 -10.31 -6.52 7.12
N ALA A 172 -9.06 -6.73 7.52
CA ALA A 172 -7.98 -5.77 7.29
C ALA A 172 -7.69 -5.60 5.79
N ILE A 173 -7.67 -6.68 5.00
CA ILE A 173 -7.54 -6.61 3.54
C ILE A 173 -8.68 -5.76 2.96
N PHE A 174 -9.93 -6.03 3.36
CA PHE A 174 -11.07 -5.28 2.85
C PHE A 174 -10.93 -3.78 3.08
N PHE A 175 -10.67 -3.34 4.31
CA PHE A 175 -10.57 -1.92 4.62
C PHE A 175 -9.30 -1.27 4.04
N CYS A 176 -8.14 -1.87 4.26
CA CYS A 176 -6.86 -1.25 3.97
C CYS A 176 -6.40 -1.40 2.51
N GLN A 177 -6.95 -2.36 1.76
CA GLN A 177 -6.60 -2.58 0.35
C GLN A 177 -7.77 -2.20 -0.55
N ILE A 178 -8.95 -2.79 -0.35
CA ILE A 178 -10.09 -2.60 -1.25
C ILE A 178 -10.71 -1.22 -1.05
N VAL A 179 -11.19 -0.91 0.16
CA VAL A 179 -11.83 0.38 0.45
C VAL A 179 -10.85 1.53 0.25
N PHE A 180 -9.63 1.42 0.77
CA PHE A 180 -8.58 2.41 0.56
C PHE A 180 -8.22 2.59 -0.92
N GLY A 181 -8.09 1.50 -1.68
CA GLY A 181 -7.80 1.52 -3.11
C GLY A 181 -8.89 2.23 -3.91
N VAL A 182 -10.16 1.87 -3.67
CA VAL A 182 -11.33 2.52 -4.28
C VAL A 182 -11.38 4.00 -3.91
N TYR A 183 -11.19 4.34 -2.63
CA TYR A 183 -11.12 5.72 -2.17
C TYR A 183 -10.04 6.53 -2.91
N GLY A 184 -8.83 5.96 -3.05
CA GLY A 184 -7.75 6.58 -3.81
C GLY A 184 -8.12 6.85 -5.28
N MET A 185 -8.77 5.89 -5.93
CA MET A 185 -9.22 6.03 -7.32
C MET A 185 -10.32 7.09 -7.48
N LEU A 186 -11.29 7.14 -6.57
CA LEU A 186 -12.37 8.12 -6.59
C LEU A 186 -11.84 9.55 -6.40
N GLU A 187 -10.92 9.75 -5.47
CA GLU A 187 -10.35 11.06 -5.20
C GLU A 187 -9.44 11.53 -6.35
N GLN A 188 -8.73 10.59 -6.99
CA GLN A 188 -8.00 10.88 -8.22
C GLN A 188 -8.95 11.34 -9.34
N HIS A 189 -10.07 10.65 -9.53
CA HIS A 189 -11.06 11.00 -10.54
C HIS A 189 -11.66 12.40 -10.30
N ARG A 190 -12.03 12.71 -9.05
CA ARG A 190 -12.51 14.05 -8.64
C ARG A 190 -11.48 15.13 -8.91
N THR A 191 -10.22 14.88 -8.58
CA THR A 191 -9.12 15.83 -8.83
C THR A 191 -8.92 16.10 -10.32
N ARG A 192 -9.04 15.06 -11.16
CA ARG A 192 -8.96 15.19 -12.62
C ARG A 192 -10.11 16.03 -13.20
N ILE A 193 -11.34 15.82 -12.72
CA ILE A 193 -12.51 16.62 -13.15
C ILE A 193 -12.31 18.10 -12.78
N ARG A 194 -11.92 18.38 -11.53
CA ARG A 194 -11.68 19.75 -11.07
C ARG A 194 -10.63 20.48 -11.90
N ARG A 195 -9.50 19.82 -12.23
CA ARG A 195 -8.47 20.41 -13.09
C ARG A 195 -8.98 20.71 -14.50
N LYS A 196 -9.80 19.84 -15.10
CA LYS A 196 -10.39 20.08 -16.41
C LYS A 196 -11.34 21.27 -16.41
N ALA A 197 -12.13 21.46 -15.34
CA ALA A 197 -13.07 22.57 -15.21
C ALA A 197 -12.39 23.94 -15.00
N ILE A 198 -11.15 23.98 -14.50
CA ILE A 198 -10.39 25.24 -14.30
C ILE A 198 -9.67 25.68 -15.59
N HIS A 199 -9.42 24.74 -16.51
CA HIS A 199 -8.72 24.98 -17.78
C HIS A 199 -9.65 25.06 -19.00
N ALA A 200 -10.96 24.97 -18.79
CA ALA A 200 -12.00 25.17 -19.80
C ALA A 200 -12.62 26.56 -19.62
#